data_AF-A0A3M2SSX4-F1
#
_entry.id   AF-A0A3M2SSX4-F1
#
_cell.length_a   1.000
_cell.length_b   1.000
_cell.length_c   1.000
_cell.angle_alpha   90.00
_cell.angle_beta   90.00
_cell.angle_gamma   90.00
#
_symmetry.space_group_name_H-M   'P 1'
#
loop_
_entity.id
_entity.type
_entity.pdbx_description
1 polymer ?
#
loop_
_entity_poly.entity_id
_entity_poly.type
_entity_poly.pdbx_seq_one_letter_code
_entity_poly.pdbx_strand_id
1 'polypeptide(L)'
;TELQDRGELAQGEDAGALTFQTNDGKREFAPGDRIVFLENNRDLGVKNGMLATVDHVEPGRIIATLDGRGDSVSVPMGDYQAIDHGYATTIHKNQGATVDRSYVMASGMMDRHLTYVAMTRHRDGVQLYAAQDEFTNAGRLVEHGAAPYEHDPQKSDSYFVTLENDKGEQRTLWGVGLERAMKEAAPEIGEKIGLQHEGSTP
;
A
#
# COMPACT_ATOMS: atom_id res chain seq x y z
N THR A 1 22.50 -4.01 -1.13
CA THR A 1 22.04 -3.75 -2.51
C THR A 1 23.20 -3.23 -3.32
N GLU A 2 23.33 -3.60 -4.59
CA GLU A 2 24.46 -3.32 -5.51
C GLU A 2 24.89 -1.83 -5.63
N LEU A 3 24.04 -0.90 -5.17
CA LEU A 3 24.32 0.54 -5.10
C LEU A 3 25.09 0.97 -3.83
N GLN A 4 25.05 0.17 -2.76
CA GLN A 4 25.77 0.40 -1.50
C GLN A 4 27.27 0.06 -1.63
N ASP A 5 27.59 -0.99 -2.38
CA ASP A 5 28.97 -1.44 -2.60
C ASP A 5 29.80 -0.47 -3.46
N ARG A 6 29.14 0.50 -4.12
CA ARG A 6 29.79 1.51 -4.98
C ARG A 6 30.10 2.83 -4.27
N GLY A 7 29.76 2.98 -2.99
CA GLY A 7 30.08 4.16 -2.19
C GLY A 7 29.32 5.43 -2.59
N GLU A 8 28.24 5.31 -3.36
CA GLU A 8 27.42 6.45 -3.82
C GLU A 8 26.29 6.81 -2.83
N LEU A 9 26.12 6.04 -1.75
CA LEU A 9 25.18 6.28 -0.66
C LEU A 9 25.90 6.11 0.68
N ALA A 10 26.09 7.20 1.42
CA ALA A 10 26.49 7.11 2.83
C ALA A 10 25.31 6.53 3.65
N GLN A 11 25.62 5.72 4.67
CA GLN A 11 24.63 5.12 5.56
C GLN A 11 24.90 5.57 7.00
N GLY A 12 23.86 5.91 7.77
CA GLY A 12 23.97 6.27 9.19
C GLY A 12 24.55 7.68 9.44
N GLU A 13 25.23 7.86 10.57
CA GLU A 13 25.79 9.16 11.01
C GLU A 13 26.71 9.80 9.95
N ASP A 14 27.38 8.99 9.12
CA ASP A 14 28.25 9.44 8.02
C ASP A 14 27.47 10.15 6.88
N ALA A 15 26.16 9.90 6.77
CA ALA A 15 25.25 10.62 5.88
C ALA A 15 24.59 11.85 6.55
N GLY A 16 24.99 12.15 7.79
CA GLY A 16 24.33 13.16 8.62
C GLY A 16 23.00 12.71 9.20
N ALA A 17 22.72 11.41 9.27
CA ALA A 17 21.49 10.88 9.85
C ALA A 17 21.54 10.84 11.39
N LEU A 18 20.41 11.12 12.04
CA LEU A 18 20.26 11.02 13.50
C LEU A 18 18.99 10.28 13.89
N THR A 19 19.09 9.49 14.96
CA THR A 19 17.93 8.78 15.54
C THR A 19 17.21 9.63 16.57
N PHE A 20 15.89 9.71 16.45
CA PHE A 20 15.02 10.43 17.37
C PHE A 20 13.91 9.52 17.90
N GLN A 21 13.39 9.87 19.08
CA GLN A 21 12.17 9.26 19.61
C GLN A 21 10.95 9.94 18.98
N THR A 22 10.07 9.14 18.38
CA THR A 22 8.75 9.57 17.90
C THR A 22 7.66 8.88 18.73
N ASN A 23 6.40 9.29 18.54
CA ASN A 23 5.25 8.65 19.18
C ASN A 23 5.16 7.14 18.85
N ASP A 24 5.59 6.75 17.63
CA ASP A 24 5.55 5.36 17.14
C ASP A 24 6.91 4.65 17.24
N GLY A 25 7.76 5.10 18.17
CA GLY A 25 9.05 4.51 18.47
C GLY A 25 10.24 5.29 17.90
N LYS A 26 11.42 4.69 17.94
CA LYS A 26 12.62 5.32 17.38
C LYS A 26 12.57 5.32 15.86
N ARG A 27 13.00 6.44 15.26
CA ARG A 27 13.14 6.63 13.80
C ARG A 27 14.43 7.37 13.52
N GLU A 28 15.06 7.05 12.40
CA GLU A 28 16.26 7.71 11.90
C GLU A 28 15.86 8.67 10.79
N PHE A 29 16.36 9.91 10.85
CA PHE A 29 16.10 10.92 9.83
C PHE A 29 17.43 11.50 9.32
N ALA A 30 17.51 11.75 8.03
CA ALA A 30 18.66 12.27 7.33
C ALA A 30 18.30 13.49 6.46
N PRO A 31 19.28 14.33 6.08
CA PRO A 31 19.09 15.36 5.05
C PRO A 31 18.46 14.78 3.78
N GLY A 32 17.45 15.47 3.25
CA GLY A 32 16.66 15.05 2.09
C GLY A 32 15.47 14.16 2.43
N ASP A 33 15.32 13.71 3.68
CA ASP A 33 14.19 12.85 4.03
C ASP A 33 12.85 13.54 3.92
N ARG A 34 11.86 12.77 3.47
CA ARG A 34 10.47 13.21 3.51
C ARG A 34 9.88 12.93 4.88
N ILE A 35 9.25 13.92 5.49
CA ILE A 35 8.57 13.81 6.79
C ILE A 35 7.11 14.26 6.72
N VAL A 36 6.28 13.73 7.63
CA VAL A 36 4.88 14.11 7.82
C VAL A 36 4.63 14.48 9.28
N PHE A 37 3.93 15.60 9.49
CA PHE A 37 3.46 16.02 10.80
C PHE A 37 2.16 15.31 11.14
N LEU A 38 2.07 14.71 12.32
CA LEU A 38 0.93 13.88 12.76
C LEU A 38 0.01 14.60 13.75
N GLU A 39 0.43 15.75 14.27
CA GLU A 39 -0.36 16.58 15.19
C GLU A 39 -0.26 18.07 14.84
N ASN A 40 -1.32 18.83 15.17
CA ASN A 40 -1.30 20.28 15.01
C ASN A 40 -0.42 20.91 16.09
N ASN A 41 0.47 21.82 15.71
CA ASN A 41 1.21 22.65 16.65
C ASN A 41 1.25 24.09 16.15
N ARG A 42 0.65 25.01 16.92
CA ARG A 42 0.53 26.42 16.55
C ARG A 42 1.86 27.16 16.57
N ASP A 43 2.73 26.83 17.53
CA ASP A 43 4.01 27.49 17.71
C ASP A 43 4.98 27.14 16.58
N LEU A 44 4.92 25.90 16.10
CA LEU A 44 5.63 25.44 14.91
C LEU A 44 4.94 25.83 13.60
N GLY A 45 3.70 26.32 13.65
CA GLY A 45 2.90 26.64 12.46
C GLY A 45 2.48 25.43 11.62
N VAL A 46 2.57 24.22 12.16
CA VAL A 46 2.31 22.96 11.45
C VAL A 46 0.93 22.39 11.75
N LYS A 47 0.38 21.66 10.78
CA LYS A 47 -0.89 20.93 10.89
C LYS A 47 -0.67 19.45 10.63
N ASN A 48 -1.51 18.61 11.23
CA ASN A 48 -1.56 17.19 10.91
C ASN A 48 -1.77 17.00 9.40
N GLY A 49 -0.93 16.16 8.79
CA GLY A 49 -0.88 15.87 7.36
C GLY A 49 0.02 16.79 6.55
N MET A 50 0.60 17.85 7.15
CA MET A 50 1.61 18.65 6.44
C MET A 50 2.86 17.81 6.17
N LEU A 51 3.40 17.96 4.96
CA LEU A 51 4.64 17.33 4.55
C LEU A 51 5.77 18.36 4.52
N ALA A 52 6.98 17.88 4.78
CA ALA A 52 8.19 18.67 4.72
C ALA A 52 9.36 17.82 4.22
N THR A 53 10.39 18.48 3.71
CA THR A 53 11.67 17.86 3.37
C THR A 53 12.71 18.28 4.38
N VAL A 54 13.40 17.31 4.99
CA VAL A 54 14.47 17.57 5.96
C VAL A 54 15.62 18.26 5.24
N ASP A 55 16.00 19.44 5.72
CA ASP A 55 17.17 20.16 5.21
C ASP A 55 18.43 19.59 5.87
N HIS A 56 18.40 19.49 7.20
CA HIS A 56 19.41 18.83 8.01
C HIS A 56 18.87 18.48 9.40
N VAL A 57 19.61 17.63 10.12
CA VAL A 57 19.27 17.22 11.48
C VAL A 57 20.39 17.60 12.44
N GLU A 58 20.01 17.94 13.68
CA GLU A 58 20.93 18.26 14.76
C GLU A 58 20.52 17.48 16.02
N PRO A 59 21.41 17.31 17.01
CA PRO A 59 21.04 16.69 18.28
C PRO A 59 19.81 17.39 18.90
N GLY A 60 18.70 16.64 19.00
CA GLY A 60 17.45 17.11 19.58
C GLY A 60 16.54 17.96 18.68
N ARG A 61 16.87 18.19 17.40
CA ARG A 61 15.98 18.89 16.47
C ARG A 61 16.13 18.48 15.01
N ILE A 62 15.05 18.67 14.26
CA ILE A 62 15.01 18.49 12.81
C ILE A 62 14.70 19.84 12.16
N ILE A 63 15.50 20.26 11.18
CA ILE A 63 15.23 21.45 10.37
C ILE A 63 14.69 20.96 9.03
N ALA A 64 13.53 21.46 8.64
CA ALA A 64 12.86 21.00 7.43
C ALA A 64 12.09 22.12 6.73
N THR A 65 12.00 22.05 5.41
CA THR A 65 11.23 22.99 4.60
C THR A 65 9.83 22.46 4.34
N LEU A 66 8.80 23.25 4.69
CA LEU A 66 7.40 22.90 4.50
C LEU A 66 6.97 23.01 3.04
N ASP A 67 6.14 22.06 2.62
CA ASP A 67 5.53 22.07 1.30
C ASP A 67 4.61 23.27 1.04
N GLY A 68 4.62 23.72 -0.22
CA GLY A 68 3.73 24.74 -0.75
C GLY A 68 4.03 26.17 -0.29
N ARG A 69 4.60 26.36 0.91
CA ARG A 69 5.03 27.67 1.42
C ARG A 69 6.52 27.92 1.25
N GLY A 70 7.35 26.87 1.34
CA GLY A 70 8.80 27.02 1.35
C GLY A 70 9.36 27.59 2.66
N ASP A 71 8.54 27.67 3.71
CA ASP A 71 8.97 28.10 5.04
C ASP A 71 9.77 26.99 5.72
N SER A 72 10.96 27.31 6.25
CA SER A 72 11.70 26.38 7.11
C SER A 72 11.10 26.34 8.52
N VAL A 73 10.97 25.14 9.06
CA VAL A 73 10.53 24.86 10.43
C VAL A 73 11.64 24.13 11.19
N SER A 74 11.90 24.57 12.42
CA SER A 74 12.80 23.89 13.35
C SER A 74 11.95 23.11 14.35
N VAL A 75 11.95 21.78 14.25
CA VAL A 75 11.16 20.87 15.08
C VAL A 75 11.99 20.41 16.28
N PRO A 76 11.71 20.88 17.51
CA PRO A 76 12.37 20.39 18.71
C PRO A 76 11.84 19.00 19.08
N MET A 77 12.66 17.97 18.93
CA MET A 77 12.27 16.57 19.14
C MET A 77 12.06 16.20 20.62
N GLY A 78 12.43 17.11 21.53
CA GLY A 78 12.05 17.01 22.94
C GLY A 78 10.58 17.35 23.19
N ASP A 79 10.00 18.26 22.39
CA ASP A 79 8.66 18.82 22.62
C ASP A 79 7.64 18.34 21.59
N TYR A 80 8.09 17.90 20.40
CA TYR A 80 7.23 17.43 19.33
C TYR A 80 7.73 16.10 18.76
N GLN A 81 7.04 15.01 19.09
CA GLN A 81 7.38 13.63 18.70
C GLN A 81 6.37 13.04 17.70
N ALA A 82 5.36 13.81 17.31
CA ALA A 82 4.31 13.43 16.38
C ALA A 82 4.76 13.61 14.92
N ILE A 83 5.84 12.93 14.54
CA ILE A 83 6.45 12.98 13.21
C ILE A 83 6.79 11.57 12.73
N ASP A 84 6.67 11.31 11.43
CA ASP A 84 7.11 10.07 10.79
C ASP A 84 7.61 10.36 9.36
N HIS A 85 8.14 9.35 8.67
CA HIS A 85 8.48 9.48 7.27
C HIS A 85 7.23 9.75 6.40
N GLY A 86 7.34 10.75 5.53
CA GLY A 86 6.28 11.20 4.63
C GLY A 86 6.34 10.58 3.23
N TYR A 87 7.16 9.55 3.02
CA TYR A 87 7.31 8.88 1.71
C TYR A 87 6.05 8.15 1.25
N ALA A 88 5.30 7.61 2.20
CA ALA A 88 4.01 6.98 1.96
C ALA A 88 3.05 7.44 3.05
N THR A 89 1.87 7.92 2.65
CA THR A 89 0.82 8.32 3.58
C THR A 89 -0.49 7.71 3.14
N THR A 90 -1.39 7.48 4.10
CA THR A 90 -2.69 6.90 3.78
C THR A 90 -3.57 7.91 3.07
N ILE A 91 -4.44 7.44 2.19
CA ILE A 91 -5.32 8.29 1.36
C ILE A 91 -6.19 9.22 2.21
N HIS A 92 -6.61 8.77 3.41
CA HIS A 92 -7.37 9.56 4.37
C HIS A 92 -6.61 10.81 4.88
N LYS A 93 -5.27 10.74 5.00
CA LYS A 93 -4.43 11.85 5.47
C LYS A 93 -4.09 12.87 4.37
N ASN A 94 -4.41 12.58 3.11
CA ASN A 94 -4.17 13.44 1.95
C ASN A 94 -5.43 14.13 1.39
N GLN A 95 -6.54 14.18 2.15
CA GLN A 95 -7.75 14.85 1.68
C GLN A 95 -7.50 16.36 1.46
N GLY A 96 -7.58 16.79 0.20
CA GLY A 96 -7.39 18.19 -0.21
C GLY A 96 -5.99 18.55 -0.69
N ALA A 97 -5.03 17.62 -0.60
CA ALA A 97 -3.71 17.80 -1.21
C ALA A 97 -3.78 17.52 -2.72
N THR A 98 -3.18 18.40 -3.52
CA THR A 98 -2.87 18.12 -4.93
C THR A 98 -1.38 17.89 -5.03
N VAL A 99 -0.97 16.75 -5.55
CA VAL A 99 0.43 16.39 -5.80
C VAL A 99 0.67 16.36 -7.31
N ASP A 100 1.89 16.58 -7.78
CA ASP A 100 2.16 16.52 -9.22
C ASP A 100 2.05 15.08 -9.74
N ARG A 101 2.58 14.10 -8.99
CA ARG A 101 2.41 12.67 -9.26
C ARG A 101 1.97 11.89 -8.02
N SER A 102 1.10 10.90 -8.20
CA SER A 102 0.73 9.96 -7.13
C SER A 102 1.06 8.52 -7.49
N TYR A 103 1.52 7.78 -6.49
CA TYR A 103 1.72 6.33 -6.58
C TYR A 103 0.78 5.70 -5.56
N VAL A 104 -0.16 4.89 -6.03
CA VAL A 104 -1.21 4.29 -5.20
C VAL A 104 -0.96 2.80 -5.14
N MET A 105 -0.86 2.25 -3.93
CA MET A 105 -0.97 0.80 -3.73
C MET A 105 -2.44 0.48 -3.52
N ALA A 106 -3.04 -0.17 -4.51
CA ALA A 106 -4.39 -0.71 -4.43
C ALA A 106 -4.42 -1.79 -3.34
N SER A 107 -5.52 -1.86 -2.60
CA SER A 107 -5.79 -3.00 -1.73
C SER A 107 -7.25 -3.44 -1.79
N GLY A 108 -7.51 -4.70 -1.40
CA GLY A 108 -8.88 -5.23 -1.33
C GLY A 108 -9.79 -4.48 -0.35
N MET A 109 -9.21 -3.66 0.54
CA MET A 109 -9.95 -2.80 1.47
C MET A 109 -10.39 -1.47 0.86
N MET A 110 -9.94 -1.14 -0.36
CA MET A 110 -10.33 0.11 -1.02
C MET A 110 -11.73 0.02 -1.61
N ASP A 111 -12.63 0.87 -1.14
CA ASP A 111 -13.93 1.06 -1.77
C ASP A 111 -13.87 2.05 -2.95
N ARG A 112 -15.00 2.24 -3.63
CA ARG A 112 -15.13 3.16 -4.76
C ARG A 112 -14.72 4.60 -4.40
N HIS A 113 -15.01 5.06 -3.19
CA HIS A 113 -14.73 6.42 -2.75
C HIS A 113 -13.24 6.61 -2.47
N LEU A 114 -12.62 5.67 -1.76
CA LEU A 114 -11.19 5.68 -1.45
C LEU A 114 -10.34 5.58 -2.72
N THR A 115 -10.77 4.75 -3.66
CA THR A 115 -10.18 4.63 -5.00
C THR A 115 -10.27 5.94 -5.77
N TYR A 116 -11.45 6.56 -5.83
CA TYR A 116 -11.64 7.84 -6.51
C TYR A 116 -10.72 8.91 -5.93
N VAL A 117 -10.67 9.05 -4.60
CA VAL A 117 -9.82 10.03 -3.92
C VAL A 117 -8.34 9.77 -4.25
N ALA A 118 -7.84 8.55 -4.09
CA ALA A 118 -6.44 8.21 -4.36
C ALA A 118 -6.02 8.53 -5.80
N MET A 119 -6.90 8.21 -6.76
CA MET A 119 -6.63 8.35 -8.18
C MET A 119 -6.77 9.78 -8.69
N THR A 120 -7.41 10.70 -7.95
CA THR A 120 -7.72 12.07 -8.45
C THR A 120 -6.92 13.19 -7.77
N ARG A 121 -5.96 12.86 -6.89
CA ARG A 121 -5.10 13.87 -6.23
C ARG A 121 -3.88 14.31 -7.05
N HIS A 122 -3.64 13.72 -8.22
CA HIS A 122 -2.50 14.07 -9.05
C HIS A 122 -2.82 15.17 -10.08
N ARG A 123 -1.83 15.98 -10.44
CA ARG A 123 -1.92 16.95 -11.54
C ARG A 123 -1.43 16.37 -12.86
N ASP A 124 -0.29 15.66 -12.83
CA ASP A 124 0.43 15.24 -14.04
C ASP A 124 0.31 13.74 -14.31
N GLY A 125 0.25 12.90 -13.27
CA GLY A 125 -0.02 11.47 -13.48
C GLY A 125 -0.20 10.66 -12.19
N VAL A 126 -0.95 9.56 -12.29
CA VAL A 126 -1.06 8.53 -11.26
C VAL A 126 -0.60 7.19 -11.78
N GLN A 127 0.14 6.46 -10.94
CA GLN A 127 0.44 5.06 -11.16
C GLN A 127 -0.20 4.23 -10.05
N LEU A 128 -1.05 3.27 -10.45
CA LEU A 128 -1.65 2.29 -9.55
C LEU A 128 -0.79 1.02 -9.57
N TYR A 129 -0.39 0.57 -8.39
CA TYR A 129 0.20 -0.74 -8.14
C TYR A 129 -0.84 -1.61 -7.46
N ALA A 130 -0.96 -2.85 -7.88
CA ALA A 130 -1.92 -3.80 -7.33
C ALA A 130 -1.22 -5.14 -7.20
N ALA A 131 -1.39 -5.80 -6.06
CA ALA A 131 -0.92 -7.17 -5.91
C ALA A 131 -1.83 -8.09 -6.74
N GLN A 132 -1.25 -8.97 -7.55
CA GLN A 132 -2.02 -9.80 -8.48
C GLN A 132 -3.02 -10.70 -7.74
N ASP A 133 -2.66 -11.16 -6.54
CA ASP A 133 -3.50 -11.93 -5.63
C ASP A 133 -4.66 -11.13 -5.00
N GLU A 134 -4.55 -9.80 -4.89
CA GLU A 134 -5.64 -8.96 -4.37
C GLU A 134 -6.75 -8.71 -5.39
N PHE A 135 -6.45 -8.73 -6.69
CA PHE A 135 -7.39 -8.34 -7.74
C PHE A 135 -7.72 -9.44 -8.74
N THR A 136 -7.06 -10.60 -8.63
CA THR A 136 -7.39 -11.79 -9.41
C THR A 136 -7.94 -12.86 -8.47
N ASN A 137 -9.01 -13.56 -8.89
CA ASN A 137 -9.36 -14.84 -8.30
C ASN A 137 -8.33 -15.90 -8.74
N ALA A 138 -7.07 -15.68 -8.39
CA ALA A 138 -5.95 -16.52 -8.74
C ALA A 138 -5.35 -17.19 -7.50
N GLY A 139 -4.73 -18.34 -7.73
CA GLY A 139 -4.08 -19.11 -6.69
C GLY A 139 -3.65 -20.47 -7.23
N ARG A 140 -2.99 -21.24 -6.38
CA ARG A 140 -2.65 -22.63 -6.66
C ARG A 140 -3.94 -23.45 -6.63
N LEU A 141 -4.22 -24.18 -7.70
CA LEU A 141 -5.35 -25.11 -7.76
C LEU A 141 -5.16 -26.22 -6.72
N VAL A 142 -6.09 -26.33 -5.78
CA VAL A 142 -6.08 -27.37 -4.74
C VAL A 142 -7.01 -28.50 -5.12
N GLU A 143 -8.21 -28.17 -5.56
CA GLU A 143 -9.29 -29.11 -5.86
C GLU A 143 -10.32 -28.46 -6.78
N HIS A 144 -11.00 -29.25 -7.59
CA HIS A 144 -12.19 -28.82 -8.32
C HIS A 144 -13.07 -30.02 -8.65
N GLY A 145 -14.36 -29.80 -8.85
CA GLY A 145 -15.29 -30.88 -9.16
C GLY A 145 -16.76 -30.49 -9.07
N ALA A 146 -17.63 -31.46 -9.31
CA ALA A 146 -19.07 -31.33 -9.08
C ALA A 146 -19.41 -31.81 -7.67
N ALA A 147 -20.15 -31.00 -6.91
CA ALA A 147 -20.64 -31.33 -5.58
C ALA A 147 -21.92 -30.54 -5.27
N PRO A 148 -22.72 -30.95 -4.28
CA PRO A 148 -23.79 -30.11 -3.74
C PRO A 148 -23.24 -28.74 -3.34
N TYR A 149 -23.92 -27.65 -3.71
CA TYR A 149 -23.44 -26.29 -3.46
C TYR A 149 -23.06 -26.07 -2.00
N GLU A 150 -21.89 -25.47 -1.74
CA GLU A 150 -21.28 -25.32 -0.40
C GLU A 150 -21.04 -26.64 0.36
N HIS A 151 -20.99 -27.76 -0.35
CA HIS A 151 -20.96 -29.12 0.22
C HIS A 151 -22.15 -29.42 1.16
N ASP A 152 -23.27 -28.73 0.97
CA ASP A 152 -24.51 -28.99 1.70
C ASP A 152 -25.36 -30.02 0.95
N PRO A 153 -25.58 -31.23 1.52
CA PRO A 153 -26.34 -32.30 0.85
C PRO A 153 -27.78 -31.94 0.49
N GLN A 154 -28.34 -30.86 1.05
CA GLN A 154 -29.69 -30.39 0.76
C GLN A 154 -29.77 -29.45 -0.45
N LYS A 155 -28.62 -28.99 -0.97
CA LYS A 155 -28.54 -28.04 -2.07
C LYS A 155 -28.34 -28.76 -3.41
N SER A 156 -28.64 -28.05 -4.49
CA SER A 156 -28.40 -28.55 -5.85
C SER A 156 -26.91 -28.67 -6.14
N ASP A 157 -26.56 -29.64 -6.99
CA ASP A 157 -25.20 -29.79 -7.51
C ASP A 157 -24.74 -28.54 -8.26
N SER A 158 -23.48 -28.20 -8.06
CA SER A 158 -22.77 -27.12 -8.75
C SER A 158 -21.30 -27.49 -8.89
N TYR A 159 -20.59 -26.78 -9.76
CA TYR A 159 -19.17 -26.99 -9.94
C TYR A 159 -18.39 -26.01 -9.06
N PHE A 160 -17.36 -26.51 -8.40
CA PHE A 160 -16.49 -25.72 -7.54
C PHE A 160 -15.03 -25.76 -7.99
N VAL A 161 -14.29 -24.72 -7.61
CA VAL A 161 -12.84 -24.64 -7.72
C VAL A 161 -12.29 -24.08 -6.41
N THR A 162 -11.35 -24.78 -5.80
CA THR A 162 -10.64 -24.36 -4.60
C THR A 162 -9.23 -23.89 -4.96
N LEU A 163 -8.92 -22.65 -4.59
CA LEU A 163 -7.62 -22.01 -4.81
C LEU A 163 -6.95 -21.69 -3.48
N GLU A 164 -5.63 -21.88 -3.41
CA GLU A 164 -4.80 -21.48 -2.28
C GLU A 164 -3.91 -20.29 -2.66
N ASN A 165 -3.89 -19.25 -1.83
CA ASN A 165 -2.98 -18.11 -2.03
C ASN A 165 -1.58 -18.38 -1.45
N ASP A 166 -0.63 -17.48 -1.67
CA ASP A 166 0.74 -17.63 -1.18
C ASP A 166 0.85 -17.57 0.38
N LYS A 167 -0.24 -17.21 1.08
CA LYS A 167 -0.34 -17.26 2.55
C LYS A 167 -0.89 -18.58 3.08
N GLY A 168 -1.23 -19.53 2.20
CA GLY A 168 -1.85 -20.81 2.55
C GLY A 168 -3.34 -20.72 2.85
N GLU A 169 -3.99 -19.59 2.57
CA GLU A 169 -5.44 -19.44 2.74
C GLU A 169 -6.16 -20.03 1.52
N GLN A 170 -7.13 -20.91 1.78
CA GLN A 170 -7.94 -21.55 0.74
C GLN A 170 -9.28 -20.83 0.58
N ARG A 171 -9.70 -20.66 -0.67
CA ARG A 171 -11.02 -20.15 -1.05
C ARG A 171 -11.68 -21.08 -2.05
N THR A 172 -12.95 -21.38 -1.84
CA THR A 172 -13.77 -22.17 -2.76
C THR A 172 -14.74 -21.26 -3.49
N LEU A 173 -14.70 -21.32 -4.82
CA LEU A 173 -15.56 -20.57 -5.73
C LEU A 173 -16.50 -21.54 -6.42
N TRP A 174 -17.76 -21.14 -6.57
CA TRP A 174 -18.83 -21.94 -7.15
C TRP A 174 -19.42 -21.22 -8.35
N GLY A 175 -19.75 -21.94 -9.42
CA GLY A 175 -20.33 -21.31 -10.59
C GLY A 175 -20.66 -22.27 -11.73
N VAL A 176 -21.77 -21.99 -12.40
CA VAL A 176 -22.29 -22.78 -13.53
C VAL A 176 -21.34 -22.81 -14.73
N GLY A 177 -20.51 -21.77 -14.91
CA GLY A 177 -19.52 -21.70 -15.98
C GLY A 177 -18.19 -22.39 -15.67
N LEU A 178 -17.93 -22.74 -14.39
CA LEU A 178 -16.63 -23.28 -13.98
C LEU A 178 -16.37 -24.67 -14.55
N GLU A 179 -17.38 -25.53 -14.64
CA GLU A 179 -17.20 -26.87 -15.21
C GLU A 179 -16.68 -26.81 -16.65
N ARG A 180 -17.28 -25.94 -17.46
CA ARG A 180 -16.85 -25.73 -18.85
C ARG A 180 -15.43 -25.18 -18.90
N ALA A 181 -15.14 -24.12 -18.14
CA ALA A 181 -13.83 -23.49 -18.12
C ALA A 181 -12.72 -24.47 -17.69
N MET A 182 -12.98 -25.29 -16.65
CA MET A 182 -12.01 -26.28 -16.16
C MET A 182 -11.81 -27.44 -17.13
N LYS A 183 -12.86 -27.85 -17.87
CA LYS A 183 -12.73 -28.86 -18.94
C LYS A 183 -11.96 -28.34 -20.15
N GLU A 184 -12.15 -27.08 -20.53
CA GLU A 184 -11.47 -26.45 -21.67
C GLU A 184 -9.99 -26.16 -21.37
N ALA A 185 -9.70 -25.64 -20.17
CA ALA A 185 -8.32 -25.34 -19.75
C ALA A 185 -7.54 -26.58 -19.29
N ALA A 186 -8.24 -27.57 -18.73
CA ALA A 186 -7.67 -28.82 -18.19
C ALA A 186 -6.41 -28.62 -17.32
N PRO A 187 -6.44 -27.72 -16.30
CA PRO A 187 -5.28 -27.46 -15.46
C PRO A 187 -4.95 -28.63 -14.53
N GLU A 188 -3.70 -28.75 -14.12
CA GLU A 188 -3.27 -29.75 -13.15
C GLU A 188 -3.44 -29.26 -11.71
N ILE A 189 -3.77 -30.16 -10.78
CA ILE A 189 -3.74 -29.84 -9.34
C ILE A 189 -2.33 -29.40 -8.96
N GLY A 190 -2.21 -28.23 -8.33
CA GLY A 190 -0.92 -27.58 -8.03
C GLY A 190 -0.53 -26.48 -9.01
N GLU A 191 -1.20 -26.34 -10.15
CA GLU A 191 -0.96 -25.26 -11.09
C GLU A 191 -1.48 -23.91 -10.55
N LYS A 192 -0.76 -22.81 -10.81
CA LYS A 192 -1.27 -21.46 -10.52
C LYS A 192 -2.23 -21.06 -11.63
N ILE A 193 -3.52 -20.96 -11.30
CA ILE A 193 -4.58 -20.56 -12.23
C ILE A 193 -5.27 -19.28 -11.77
N GLY A 194 -5.88 -18.56 -12.71
CA GLY A 194 -6.72 -17.40 -12.46
C GLY A 194 -8.13 -17.61 -12.98
N LEU A 195 -9.14 -17.23 -12.21
CA LEU A 195 -10.53 -17.28 -12.61
C LEU A 195 -11.03 -15.88 -12.96
N GLN A 196 -11.57 -15.74 -14.16
CA GLN A 196 -12.17 -14.50 -14.65
C GLN A 196 -13.67 -14.72 -14.91
N HIS A 197 -14.50 -13.83 -14.40
CA HIS A 197 -15.94 -13.86 -14.66
C HIS A 197 -16.26 -13.00 -15.88
N GLU A 198 -16.47 -13.63 -17.04
CA GLU A 198 -16.73 -12.91 -18.30
C GLU A 198 -18.19 -12.45 -18.49
N GLY A 199 -19.05 -12.67 -17.49
CA GLY A 199 -20.48 -12.37 -17.60
C GLY A 199 -21.21 -13.38 -18.49
N SER A 200 -22.54 -13.45 -18.35
CA SER A 200 -23.35 -14.32 -19.19
C SER A 200 -23.45 -13.70 -20.59
N THR A 201 -22.83 -14.32 -21.59
CA THR A 201 -23.17 -14.04 -22.99
C THR A 201 -24.63 -14.45 -23.20
N PRO A 202 -25.51 -13.58 -23.76
CA PRO A 202 -26.89 -13.96 -24.06
C PRO A 202 -27.00 -15.09 -25.09
#